data_AF-A0A399G4Q0-F1
#
_entry.id   AF-A0A399G4Q0-F1
#
_cell.length_a   1.000
_cell.length_b   1.000
_cell.length_c   1.000
_cell.angle_alpha   90.00
_cell.angle_beta   90.00
_cell.angle_gamma   90.00
#
_symmetry.space_group_name_H-M   'P 1'
#
loop_
_entity.id
_entity.type
_entity.pdbx_description
1 polymer ?
#
loop_
_entity_poly.entity_id
_entity_poly.type
_entity_poly.pdbx_seq_one_letter_code
_entity_poly.pdbx_strand_id
1 'polypeptide(L)'
;MSTGTEENARSGSGETTHSDGPPSRPTTASRWAKVQPWASLAARLALAGILGYAGYTKVIVPALSVESVAAYQLFSDDVNQFIGYTLPLFELALALLLLAGLATRLTGIVSALLMLVFIAGIASAWARGLAIDCGCFGTGGPVDADETAYGLDIARDLGFMALGLFLAVWPRSPLSLDRVLDLYPGSGRER
;
A
#
# COMPACT_ATOMS: atom_id res chain seq x y z
N MET A 1 -1.20 -87.95 -40.29
CA MET A 1 -1.00 -88.60 -38.98
C MET A 1 -0.54 -87.51 -38.03
N SER A 2 -1.47 -86.79 -37.38
CA SER A 2 -2.01 -87.04 -36.02
C SER A 2 -0.88 -86.93 -34.98
N THR A 3 -0.85 -86.02 -34.00
CA THR A 3 -1.85 -85.51 -33.01
C THR A 3 -1.41 -84.09 -32.53
N GLY A 4 -2.23 -83.09 -32.18
CA GLY A 4 -3.13 -82.95 -31.00
C GLY A 4 -2.38 -83.14 -29.67
N THR A 5 -2.44 -82.37 -28.57
CA THR A 5 -3.15 -81.17 -28.08
C THR A 5 -2.48 -80.82 -26.70
N GLU A 6 -2.81 -79.66 -26.10
CA GLU A 6 -2.84 -79.36 -24.63
C GLU A 6 -1.74 -78.47 -24.01
N GLU A 7 -2.05 -77.16 -24.03
CA GLU A 7 -2.22 -76.25 -22.88
C GLU A 7 -1.89 -76.78 -21.46
N ASN A 8 -1.02 -76.08 -20.72
CA ASN A 8 -1.27 -75.85 -19.29
C ASN A 8 -0.64 -74.54 -18.80
N ALA A 9 -1.52 -73.71 -18.23
CA ALA A 9 -1.26 -72.47 -17.56
C ALA A 9 -0.55 -72.69 -16.21
N ARG A 10 0.35 -71.76 -15.85
CA ARG A 10 0.49 -71.33 -14.46
C ARG A 10 0.78 -69.85 -14.36
N SER A 11 -0.31 -69.13 -14.14
CA SER A 11 -0.45 -67.96 -13.27
C SER A 11 0.77 -67.66 -12.40
N GLY A 12 1.36 -66.49 -12.61
CA GLY A 12 2.34 -65.83 -11.77
C GLY A 12 2.03 -64.34 -11.75
N SER A 13 0.95 -64.01 -11.06
CA SER A 13 0.49 -62.67 -10.74
C SER A 13 1.54 -61.89 -9.95
N GLY A 14 1.74 -60.63 -10.36
CA GLY A 14 2.09 -59.52 -9.47
C GLY A 14 3.58 -59.31 -9.23
N GLU A 15 4.13 -58.28 -9.85
CA GLU A 15 4.68 -57.17 -9.06
C GLU A 15 4.68 -55.91 -9.93
N THR A 16 3.57 -55.18 -9.88
CA THR A 16 3.55 -53.78 -10.29
C THR A 16 4.56 -53.06 -9.43
N THR A 17 5.68 -52.61 -10.00
CA THR A 17 6.59 -51.67 -9.34
C THR A 17 5.80 -50.38 -9.08
N HIS A 18 5.19 -50.30 -7.91
CA HIS A 18 4.60 -49.10 -7.36
C HIS A 18 5.77 -48.17 -7.08
N SER A 19 6.04 -47.26 -8.02
CA SER A 19 6.98 -46.17 -7.80
C SER A 19 6.33 -45.24 -6.78
N ASP A 20 6.50 -45.55 -5.50
CA ASP A 20 6.21 -44.67 -4.37
C ASP A 20 7.12 -43.44 -4.47
N GLY A 21 6.71 -42.48 -5.31
CA GLY A 21 7.19 -41.12 -5.19
C GLY A 21 6.90 -40.62 -3.77
N PRO A 22 7.81 -39.87 -3.13
CA PRO A 22 7.61 -39.43 -1.76
C PRO A 22 6.25 -38.74 -1.63
N PRO A 23 5.50 -38.96 -0.55
CA PRO A 23 4.18 -38.36 -0.37
C PRO A 23 4.33 -36.84 -0.55
N SER A 24 3.54 -36.27 -1.46
CA SER A 24 3.45 -34.83 -1.67
C SER A 24 3.14 -34.21 -0.31
N ARG A 25 4.13 -33.52 0.28
CA ARG A 25 3.94 -32.83 1.56
C ARG A 25 2.70 -31.96 1.43
N PRO A 26 1.74 -31.99 2.36
CA PRO A 26 0.66 -31.03 2.33
C PRO A 26 1.31 -29.65 2.36
N THR A 27 1.18 -28.91 1.25
CA THR A 27 1.64 -27.53 1.18
C THR A 27 0.77 -26.78 2.16
N THR A 28 1.22 -26.64 3.40
CA THR A 28 0.62 -25.74 4.36
C THR A 28 0.80 -24.36 3.77
N ALA A 29 -0.13 -23.94 2.92
CA ALA A 29 -0.23 -22.56 2.48
C ALA A 29 -0.22 -21.74 3.75
N SER A 30 0.90 -21.05 4.00
CA SER A 30 1.14 -20.33 5.24
C SER A 30 -0.09 -19.48 5.54
N ARG A 31 -0.55 -19.43 6.80
CA ARG A 31 -1.68 -18.56 7.20
C ARG A 31 -1.48 -17.13 6.67
N TRP A 32 -0.22 -16.70 6.55
CA TRP A 32 0.21 -15.46 5.91
C TRP A 32 -0.26 -15.32 4.45
N ALA A 33 -0.13 -16.34 3.61
CA ALA A 33 -0.53 -16.30 2.20
C ALA A 33 -2.04 -16.06 2.03
N LYS A 34 -2.85 -16.50 3.00
CA LYS A 34 -4.30 -16.25 3.02
C LYS A 34 -4.66 -14.86 3.55
N VAL A 35 -3.95 -14.37 4.57
CA VAL A 35 -4.24 -13.09 5.25
C VAL A 35 -3.64 -11.88 4.53
N GLN A 36 -2.44 -12.03 3.96
CA GLN A 36 -1.70 -10.94 3.31
C GLN A 36 -2.52 -10.17 2.27
N PRO A 37 -3.30 -10.82 1.38
CA PRO A 37 -4.07 -10.07 0.38
C PRO A 37 -5.14 -9.18 1.01
N TRP A 38 -5.82 -9.66 2.04
CA TRP A 38 -6.83 -8.88 2.76
C TRP A 38 -6.21 -7.75 3.58
N ALA A 39 -5.04 -7.99 4.18
CA ALA A 39 -4.26 -6.95 4.85
C ALA A 39 -3.86 -5.83 3.87
N SER A 40 -3.41 -6.18 2.66
CA SER A 40 -3.10 -5.20 1.61
C SER A 40 -4.35 -4.46 1.13
N LEU A 41 -5.51 -5.12 1.02
CA LEU A 41 -6.76 -4.41 0.72
C LEU A 41 -7.11 -3.41 1.82
N ALA A 42 -7.05 -3.82 3.09
CA ALA A 42 -7.36 -2.96 4.23
C ALA A 42 -6.42 -1.75 4.28
N ALA A 43 -5.11 -1.96 4.14
CA ALA A 43 -4.12 -0.88 4.09
C ALA A 43 -4.38 0.09 2.92
N ARG A 44 -4.77 -0.43 1.76
CA ARG A 44 -5.11 0.36 0.58
C ARG A 44 -6.34 1.23 0.80
N LEU A 45 -7.41 0.65 1.35
CA LEU A 45 -8.65 1.39 1.65
C LEU A 45 -8.43 2.42 2.76
N ALA A 46 -7.65 2.09 3.78
CA ALA A 46 -7.29 3.03 4.85
C ALA A 46 -6.56 4.25 4.26
N LEU A 47 -5.47 4.03 3.51
CA LEU A 47 -4.73 5.13 2.88
C LEU A 47 -5.57 5.92 1.88
N ALA A 48 -6.40 5.25 1.07
CA ALA A 48 -7.29 5.92 0.14
C ALA A 48 -8.31 6.82 0.87
N GLY A 49 -8.91 6.32 1.96
CA GLY A 49 -9.84 7.10 2.78
C GLY A 49 -9.17 8.30 3.45
N ILE A 50 -7.98 8.10 4.02
CA ILE A 50 -7.24 9.15 4.73
C ILE A 50 -6.76 10.24 3.76
N LEU A 51 -6.04 9.87 2.70
CA LEU A 51 -5.57 10.82 1.68
C LEU A 51 -6.74 11.49 0.97
N GLY A 52 -7.81 10.74 0.72
CA GLY A 52 -9.02 11.28 0.08
C GLY A 52 -9.70 12.31 0.97
N TYR A 53 -9.88 12.02 2.25
CA TYR A 53 -10.43 12.95 3.22
C TYR A 53 -9.54 14.19 3.38
N ALA A 54 -8.23 14.00 3.56
CA ALA A 54 -7.25 15.07 3.72
C ALA A 54 -7.18 16.00 2.49
N GLY A 55 -7.24 15.44 1.27
CA GLY A 55 -7.27 16.25 0.05
C GLY A 55 -8.61 16.94 -0.13
N TYR A 56 -9.72 16.27 0.18
CA TYR A 56 -11.06 16.85 0.06
C TYR A 56 -11.24 18.08 0.96
N THR A 57 -10.85 18.00 2.24
CA THR A 57 -10.96 19.14 3.15
C THR A 57 -10.11 20.33 2.70
N LYS A 58 -8.92 20.08 2.14
CA LYS A 58 -8.05 21.13 1.57
C LYS A 58 -8.60 21.74 0.27
N VAL A 59 -9.30 20.97 -0.56
CA VAL A 59 -9.92 21.47 -1.80
C VAL A 59 -11.16 22.32 -1.54
N ILE A 60 -11.92 22.05 -0.47
CA ILE A 60 -13.10 22.87 -0.13
C ILE A 60 -12.71 24.30 0.21
N VAL A 61 -11.61 24.49 0.96
CA VAL A 61 -11.09 25.81 1.32
C VAL A 61 -9.61 25.92 0.94
N PRO A 62 -9.29 26.14 -0.36
CA PRO A 62 -7.90 26.14 -0.85
C PRO A 62 -7.01 27.19 -0.18
N ALA A 63 -7.60 28.29 0.32
CA ALA A 63 -6.87 29.32 1.04
C ALA A 63 -6.19 28.79 2.31
N LEU A 64 -6.86 27.92 3.06
CA LEU A 64 -6.30 27.31 4.28
C LEU A 64 -5.13 26.37 3.96
N SER A 65 -5.18 25.69 2.80
CA SER A 65 -4.07 24.86 2.33
C SER A 65 -2.83 25.70 2.02
N VAL A 66 -3.01 26.83 1.34
CA VAL A 66 -1.90 27.77 1.06
C VAL A 66 -1.35 28.38 2.35
N GLU A 67 -2.23 28.78 3.27
CA GLU A 67 -1.83 29.31 4.58
C GLU A 67 -1.06 28.28 5.41
N SER A 68 -1.53 27.03 5.43
CA SER A 68 -0.83 25.93 6.10
C SER A 68 0.59 25.77 5.57
N VAL A 69 0.79 25.80 4.25
CA VAL A 69 2.13 25.70 3.65
C VAL A 69 2.99 26.93 3.97
N ALA A 70 2.41 28.13 3.88
CA ALA A 70 3.12 29.37 4.20
C ALA A 70 3.57 29.44 5.67
N ALA A 71 2.80 28.83 6.58
CA ALA A 71 3.11 28.79 8.01
C ALA A 71 4.44 28.05 8.32
N TYR A 72 4.88 27.13 7.44
CA TYR A 72 6.20 26.49 7.56
C TYR A 72 7.37 27.43 7.28
N GLN A 73 7.13 28.59 6.64
CA GLN A 73 8.15 29.58 6.31
C GLN A 73 9.39 28.96 5.63
N LEU A 74 9.16 28.07 4.66
CA LEU A 74 10.20 27.34 3.93
C LEU A 74 10.47 27.91 2.52
N PHE A 75 9.44 28.48 1.88
CA PHE A 75 9.50 28.96 0.51
C PHE A 75 8.91 30.36 0.37
N SER A 76 9.10 30.98 -0.81
CA SER A 76 8.44 32.24 -1.18
C SER A 76 6.94 32.06 -1.39
N ASP A 77 6.20 33.17 -1.36
CA ASP A 77 4.73 33.17 -1.48
C ASP A 77 4.22 32.46 -2.75
N ASP A 78 4.85 32.70 -3.91
CA ASP A 78 4.49 32.04 -5.16
C ASP A 78 4.61 30.51 -5.08
N VAL A 79 5.66 30.03 -4.40
CA VAL A 79 5.91 28.59 -4.22
C VAL A 79 4.96 28.00 -3.19
N ASN A 80 4.68 28.72 -2.10
CA ASN A 80 3.69 28.32 -1.10
C ASN A 80 2.31 28.17 -1.74
N GLN A 81 1.93 29.11 -2.60
CA GLN A 81 0.66 29.07 -3.33
C GLN A 81 0.61 27.90 -4.32
N PHE A 82 1.68 27.67 -5.07
CA PHE A 82 1.77 26.53 -5.98
C PHE A 82 1.64 25.20 -5.25
N ILE A 83 2.37 25.00 -4.14
CA ILE A 83 2.30 23.78 -3.34
C ILE A 83 0.91 23.64 -2.70
N GLY A 84 0.39 24.72 -2.09
CA GLY A 84 -0.91 24.71 -1.42
C GLY A 84 -2.09 24.34 -2.32
N TYR A 85 -2.01 24.64 -3.63
CA TYR A 85 -3.03 24.21 -4.60
C TYR A 85 -2.78 22.85 -5.23
N THR A 86 -1.52 22.47 -5.46
CA THR A 86 -1.19 21.22 -6.16
C THR A 86 -1.17 20.01 -5.24
N LEU A 87 -0.75 20.19 -3.98
CA LEU A 87 -0.68 19.13 -2.98
C LEU A 87 -2.05 18.45 -2.73
N PRO A 88 -3.17 19.18 -2.54
CA PRO A 88 -4.49 18.54 -2.33
C PRO A 88 -4.95 17.72 -3.54
N LEU A 89 -4.65 18.19 -4.76
CA LEU A 89 -4.97 17.46 -5.99
C LEU A 89 -4.15 16.17 -6.08
N PHE A 90 -2.90 16.21 -5.65
CA PHE A 90 -2.03 15.04 -5.60
C PHE A 90 -2.51 14.01 -4.56
N GLU A 91 -2.93 14.47 -3.37
CA GLU A 91 -3.54 13.62 -2.33
C GLU A 91 -4.78 12.90 -2.86
N LEU A 92 -5.69 13.63 -3.54
CA LEU A 92 -6.89 13.06 -4.16
C LEU A 92 -6.57 12.08 -5.29
N ALA A 93 -5.61 12.41 -6.15
CA ALA A 93 -5.19 11.52 -7.23
C ALA A 93 -4.64 10.19 -6.68
N LEU A 94 -3.78 10.25 -5.66
CA LEU A 94 -3.27 9.05 -4.99
C LEU A 94 -4.39 8.25 -4.32
N ALA A 95 -5.33 8.93 -3.66
CA ALA A 95 -6.48 8.29 -3.04
C ALA A 95 -7.33 7.51 -4.06
N LEU A 96 -7.59 8.11 -5.23
CA LEU A 96 -8.34 7.46 -6.31
C LEU A 96 -7.57 6.27 -6.90
N LEU A 97 -6.27 6.41 -7.15
CA LEU A 97 -5.44 5.33 -7.67
C LEU A 97 -5.36 4.15 -6.69
N LEU A 98 -5.19 4.44 -5.39
CA LEU A 98 -5.24 3.44 -4.33
C LEU A 98 -6.63 2.81 -4.25
N LEU A 99 -7.71 3.60 -4.30
CA LEU A 99 -9.08 3.06 -4.26
C LEU A 99 -9.34 2.09 -5.42
N ALA A 100 -8.93 2.48 -6.64
CA ALA A 100 -9.00 1.66 -7.84
C ALA A 100 -8.04 0.45 -7.80
N GLY A 101 -6.98 0.50 -6.98
CA GLY A 101 -5.93 -0.51 -6.94
C GLY A 101 -5.14 -0.56 -8.23
N LEU A 102 -4.80 0.62 -8.75
CA LEU A 102 -3.98 0.80 -9.94
C LEU A 102 -2.56 1.22 -9.54
N ALA A 103 -1.56 0.57 -10.11
CA ALA A 103 -0.15 0.70 -9.80
C ALA A 103 0.12 0.64 -8.27
N THR A 104 -0.51 -0.31 -7.56
CA THR A 104 -0.59 -0.36 -6.09
C THR A 104 0.76 -0.25 -5.39
N ARG A 105 1.81 -0.83 -5.99
CA ARG A 105 3.17 -0.74 -5.48
C ARG A 105 3.72 0.69 -5.59
N LEU A 106 3.55 1.31 -6.77
CA LEU A 106 4.04 2.66 -7.04
C LEU A 106 3.27 3.67 -6.21
N THR A 107 1.94 3.57 -6.16
CA THR A 107 1.11 4.45 -5.32
C THR A 107 1.47 4.30 -3.85
N GLY A 108 1.75 3.07 -3.36
CA GLY A 108 2.23 2.85 -1.99
C GLY A 108 3.57 3.53 -1.71
N ILE A 109 4.54 3.44 -2.63
CA ILE A 109 5.84 4.13 -2.52
C ILE A 109 5.63 5.65 -2.51
N VAL A 110 4.86 6.17 -3.45
CA VAL A 110 4.64 7.62 -3.59
C VAL A 110 3.90 8.16 -2.36
N SER A 111 2.89 7.45 -1.84
CA SER A 111 2.23 7.82 -0.58
C SER A 111 3.20 7.80 0.60
N ALA A 112 4.09 6.81 0.71
CA ALA A 112 5.09 6.76 1.78
C ALA A 112 6.10 7.93 1.68
N LEU A 113 6.54 8.27 0.46
CA LEU A 113 7.41 9.43 0.22
C LEU A 113 6.70 10.74 0.56
N LEU A 114 5.42 10.86 0.23
CA LEU A 114 4.61 12.03 0.59
C LEU A 114 4.53 12.20 2.11
N MET A 115 4.26 11.12 2.85
CA MET A 115 4.26 11.15 4.33
C MET A 115 5.64 11.52 4.89
N LEU A 116 6.72 11.03 4.28
CA LEU A 116 8.08 11.40 4.69
C LEU A 116 8.34 12.90 4.52
N VAL A 117 7.86 13.51 3.44
CA VAL A 117 7.96 14.96 3.21
C VAL A 117 7.19 15.75 4.27
N PHE A 118 5.97 15.32 4.63
CA PHE A 118 5.21 15.94 5.72
C PHE A 118 5.94 15.84 7.05
N ILE A 119 6.42 14.65 7.42
CA ILE A 119 7.19 14.44 8.65
C ILE A 119 8.41 15.36 8.69
N ALA A 120 9.14 15.50 7.57
CA ALA A 120 10.28 16.41 7.49
C ALA A 120 9.89 17.88 7.68
N GLY A 121 8.76 18.31 7.11
CA GLY A 121 8.20 19.63 7.31
C GLY A 121 7.85 19.89 8.78
N ILE A 122 7.11 18.97 9.41
CA ILE A 122 6.69 19.07 10.82
C ILE A 122 7.91 19.09 11.74
N ALA A 123 8.87 18.19 11.52
CA ALA A 123 10.11 18.15 12.28
C ALA A 123 10.92 19.44 12.12
N SER A 124 10.93 20.04 10.92
CA SER A 124 11.58 21.35 10.68
C SER A 124 10.89 22.47 11.46
N ALA A 125 9.56 22.55 11.42
CA ALA A 125 8.79 23.55 12.16
C ALA A 125 9.02 23.42 13.68
N TRP A 126 9.01 22.19 14.19
CA TRP A 126 9.27 21.91 15.60
C TRP A 126 10.69 22.29 16.02
N ALA A 127 11.71 21.95 15.22
CA ALA A 127 13.10 22.32 15.50
C ALA A 127 13.34 23.84 15.48
N ARG A 128 12.53 24.59 14.70
CA ARG A 128 12.57 26.05 14.60
C ARG A 128 11.70 26.76 15.64
N GLY A 129 10.95 26.01 16.46
CA GLY A 129 10.05 26.56 17.47
C GLY A 129 8.88 27.35 16.88
N LEU A 130 8.44 27.01 15.66
CA LEU A 130 7.21 27.57 15.10
C LEU A 130 6.02 27.03 15.91
N ALA A 131 4.97 27.82 16.08
CA ALA A 131 3.71 27.40 16.69
C ALA A 131 2.64 27.35 15.59
N ILE A 132 2.50 26.18 14.98
CA ILE A 132 1.61 25.96 13.83
C ILE A 132 0.81 24.66 14.01
N ASP A 133 -0.43 24.66 13.53
CA ASP A 133 -1.13 23.43 13.18
C ASP A 133 -0.58 22.95 11.83
N CYS A 134 -0.07 21.71 11.80
CA CYS A 134 0.54 21.08 10.64
C CYS A 134 -0.41 20.99 9.43
N GLY A 135 -1.73 21.18 9.62
CA GLY A 135 -2.69 21.36 8.54
C GLY A 135 -2.96 20.11 7.73
N CYS A 136 -2.60 18.94 8.23
CA CYS A 136 -2.75 17.66 7.53
C CYS A 136 -4.20 17.37 7.12
N PHE A 137 -5.19 17.96 7.79
CA PHE A 137 -6.62 17.87 7.46
C PHE A 137 -7.28 19.20 7.07
N GLY A 138 -6.49 20.21 6.68
CA GLY A 138 -7.00 21.47 6.12
C GLY A 138 -7.32 22.58 7.14
N THR A 139 -6.83 22.45 8.37
CA THR A 139 -7.00 23.43 9.47
C THR A 139 -5.72 24.20 9.81
N GLY A 140 -4.65 24.04 9.02
CA GLY A 140 -3.32 24.52 9.39
C GLY A 140 -3.17 26.03 9.33
N GLY A 141 -2.13 26.51 10.03
CA GLY A 141 -1.86 27.93 10.23
C GLY A 141 -1.22 28.18 11.60
N PRO A 142 -0.90 29.44 11.94
CA PRO A 142 -0.40 29.80 13.25
C PRO A 142 -1.41 29.47 14.37
N VAL A 143 -0.93 28.87 15.46
CA VAL A 143 -1.73 28.52 16.65
C VAL A 143 -0.98 28.90 17.93
N ASP A 144 -1.65 28.83 19.06
CA ASP A 144 -0.99 29.01 20.36
C ASP A 144 -0.02 27.85 20.65
N ALA A 145 1.07 28.13 21.37
CA ALA A 145 2.16 27.17 21.56
C ALA A 145 1.72 25.89 22.30
N ASP A 146 0.74 26.00 23.19
CA ASP A 146 0.13 24.90 23.94
C ASP A 146 -0.84 24.06 23.11
N GLU A 147 -1.28 24.53 21.94
CA GLU A 147 -2.14 23.80 21.01
C GLU A 147 -1.34 22.94 20.01
N THR A 148 -0.01 23.07 20.00
CA THR A 148 0.84 22.31 19.08
C THR A 148 0.90 20.81 19.44
N ALA A 149 0.69 19.94 18.45
CA ALA A 149 0.61 18.48 18.64
C ALA A 149 1.64 17.69 17.80
N TYR A 150 2.83 18.26 17.58
CA TYR A 150 3.85 17.71 16.66
C TYR A 150 4.18 16.23 16.85
N GLY A 151 4.28 15.77 18.10
CA GLY A 151 4.57 14.36 18.39
C GLY A 151 3.48 13.41 17.90
N LEU A 152 2.20 13.79 18.05
CA LEU A 152 1.07 13.01 17.56
C LEU A 152 0.96 13.08 16.04
N ASP A 153 1.19 14.25 15.44
CA ASP A 153 1.18 14.39 13.99
C ASP A 153 2.27 13.53 13.32
N ILE A 154 3.50 13.55 13.84
CA ILE A 154 4.59 12.71 13.34
C ILE A 154 4.26 11.22 13.53
N ALA A 155 3.72 10.82 14.70
CA ALA A 155 3.36 9.42 14.95
C ALA A 155 2.26 8.93 13.98
N ARG A 156 1.26 9.77 13.70
CA ARG A 156 0.21 9.51 12.72
C ARG A 156 0.80 9.33 11.33
N ASP A 157 1.63 10.27 10.88
CA ASP A 157 2.21 10.24 9.54
C ASP A 157 3.18 9.06 9.36
N LEU A 158 3.90 8.66 10.42
CA LEU A 158 4.70 7.43 10.44
C LEU A 158 3.82 6.18 10.28
N GLY A 159 2.64 6.15 10.91
CA GLY A 159 1.65 5.09 10.73
C GLY A 159 1.19 5.00 9.27
N PHE A 160 0.90 6.13 8.64
CA PHE A 160 0.50 6.17 7.22
C PHE A 160 1.66 5.78 6.29
N MET A 161 2.87 6.23 6.59
CA MET A 161 4.08 5.85 5.87
C MET A 161 4.29 4.32 5.93
N ALA A 162 4.11 3.71 7.11
CA ALA A 162 4.23 2.27 7.30
C ALA A 162 3.21 1.49 6.45
N LEU A 163 1.96 1.98 6.34
CA LEU A 163 0.96 1.38 5.44
C LEU A 163 1.39 1.48 3.97
N GLY A 164 1.97 2.61 3.55
CA GLY A 164 2.46 2.81 2.18
C GLY A 164 3.61 1.86 1.85
N LEU A 165 4.57 1.74 2.76
CA LEU A 165 5.68 0.78 2.64
C LEU A 165 5.19 -0.67 2.65
N PHE A 166 4.19 -1.00 3.48
CA PHE A 166 3.57 -2.32 3.49
C PHE A 166 2.98 -2.66 2.10
N LEU A 167 2.26 -1.73 1.47
CA LEU A 167 1.75 -1.92 0.11
C LEU A 167 2.88 -2.00 -0.94
N ALA A 168 3.97 -1.28 -0.75
CA ALA A 168 5.14 -1.33 -1.64
C ALA A 168 5.85 -2.70 -1.62
N VAL A 169 5.88 -3.36 -0.47
CA VAL A 169 6.51 -4.69 -0.30
C VAL A 169 5.52 -5.81 -0.65
N TRP A 170 4.25 -5.66 -0.27
CA TRP A 170 3.19 -6.64 -0.49
C TRP A 170 2.03 -6.04 -1.31
N PRO A 171 2.22 -5.79 -2.61
CA PRO A 171 1.22 -5.10 -3.44
C PRO A 171 0.02 -5.99 -3.81
N ARG A 172 0.08 -7.30 -3.52
CA ARG A 172 -1.00 -8.23 -3.86
C ARG A 172 -2.24 -7.91 -3.04
N SER A 173 -3.23 -7.26 -3.62
CA SER A 173 -4.56 -7.11 -3.03
C SER A 173 -5.64 -7.77 -3.91
N PRO A 174 -6.71 -8.34 -3.33
CA PRO A 174 -7.95 -8.60 -4.06
C PRO A 174 -8.51 -7.26 -4.58
N LEU A 175 -9.29 -7.32 -5.68
CA LEU A 175 -9.96 -6.14 -6.27
C LEU A 175 -9.01 -5.01 -6.69
N SER A 176 -7.80 -5.33 -7.15
CA SER A 176 -6.90 -4.40 -7.82
C SER A 176 -7.10 -4.47 -9.33
N LEU A 177 -7.22 -3.31 -9.98
CA LEU A 177 -7.18 -3.23 -11.45
C LEU A 177 -5.83 -3.70 -11.99
N ASP A 178 -4.76 -3.66 -11.19
CA ASP A 178 -3.45 -4.27 -11.52
C ASP A 178 -3.56 -5.73 -11.95
N ARG A 179 -4.51 -6.49 -11.37
CA ARG A 179 -4.74 -7.91 -11.72
C ARG A 179 -5.50 -8.05 -13.04
N VAL A 180 -6.43 -7.13 -13.34
CA VAL A 180 -7.22 -7.16 -14.57
C VAL A 180 -6.40 -6.68 -15.77
N LEU A 181 -5.52 -5.70 -15.55
CA LEU A 181 -4.68 -5.08 -16.57
C LEU A 181 -3.31 -5.75 -16.75
N ASP A 182 -3.04 -6.84 -16.02
CA ASP A 182 -1.77 -7.58 -16.00
C ASP A 182 -0.53 -6.66 -15.93
N LEU A 183 -0.60 -5.60 -15.12
CA LEU A 183 0.50 -4.62 -14.97
C LEU A 183 1.73 -5.20 -14.25
N TYR A 184 1.65 -6.45 -13.78
CA TYR A 184 2.76 -7.23 -13.24
C TYR A 184 2.89 -8.61 -13.92
N PRO A 185 3.27 -8.65 -15.21
CA PRO A 185 3.60 -9.90 -15.90
C PRO A 185 4.97 -10.36 -15.41
N GLY A 186 5.02 -11.03 -14.26
CA GLY A 186 6.28 -11.45 -13.66
C GLY A 186 6.19 -12.10 -12.28
N SER A 187 5.05 -12.04 -11.60
CA SER A 187 4.84 -12.81 -10.35
C SER A 187 4.20 -14.18 -10.57
N GLY A 188 4.33 -14.69 -11.79
CA GLY A 188 3.93 -16.04 -12.16
C GLY A 188 5.05 -17.05 -11.90
N ARG A 189 4.72 -18.04 -11.07
CA ARG A 189 5.30 -19.39 -11.02
C ARG A 189 6.52 -19.58 -10.11
N GLU A 190 6.27 -19.59 -8.81
CA GLU A 190 6.90 -20.60 -7.95
C GLU A 190 5.78 -21.51 -7.42
N ARG A 191 6.01 -22.81 -7.60
CA ARG A 191 5.03 -23.91 -7.56
C ARG A 191 4.53 -24.22 -6.16
#